data_AF-A0A6I1HTR9-F1
#
_entry.id   AF-A0A6I1HTR9-F1
#
_cell.length_a   1.000
_cell.length_b   1.000
_cell.length_c   1.000
_cell.angle_alpha   90.00
_cell.angle_beta   90.00
_cell.angle_gamma   90.00
#
_symmetry.space_group_name_H-M   'P 1'
#
loop_
_entity.id
_entity.type
_entity.pdbx_description
1 polymer ?
#
loop_
_entity_poly.entity_id
_entity_poly.type
_entity_poly.pdbx_seq_one_letter_code
_entity_poly.pdbx_strand_id
1 'polypeptide(L)'
;MKNDTTARPQTTQAPARLSKGDFVTALRKLLQEEEKAGKTSVDVRAAALHTDVGIYPARGHSMPTCCTVMYEEMKPGDEILLTPPGGKGPSLLVRYKFPR
;
A
#
# COMPACT_ATOMS: atom_id res chain seq x y z
N MET A 1 47.35 -2.59 -20.59
CA MET A 1 46.55 -3.83 -20.64
C MET A 1 45.27 -3.64 -19.85
N LYS A 2 44.15 -4.15 -20.37
CA LYS A 2 42.82 -4.15 -19.74
C LYS A 2 42.79 -5.24 -18.67
N ASN A 3 42.19 -4.98 -17.51
CA ASN A 3 41.59 -6.03 -16.68
C ASN A 3 40.25 -5.54 -16.14
N ASP A 4 39.20 -6.08 -16.75
CA ASP A 4 37.80 -5.95 -16.37
C ASP A 4 37.60 -6.63 -15.00
N THR A 5 37.17 -5.87 -13.99
CA THR A 5 36.77 -6.43 -12.69
C THR A 5 35.29 -6.14 -12.50
N THR A 6 34.46 -6.96 -13.11
CA THR A 6 33.04 -7.07 -12.82
C THR A 6 32.86 -7.81 -11.49
N ALA A 7 32.88 -7.07 -10.39
CA ALA A 7 32.43 -7.56 -9.09
C ALA A 7 31.03 -6.99 -8.78
N ARG A 8 29.99 -7.77 -9.10
CA ARG A 8 28.62 -7.51 -8.64
C ARG A 8 28.51 -8.04 -7.21
N PRO A 9 28.15 -7.22 -6.20
CA PRO A 9 27.99 -7.72 -4.85
C PRO A 9 26.77 -8.64 -4.76
N GLN A 10 26.99 -9.79 -4.13
CA GLN A 10 26.00 -10.83 -3.85
C GLN A 10 24.98 -10.31 -2.83
N THR A 11 23.71 -10.20 -3.22
CA THR A 11 22.61 -9.99 -2.27
C THR A 11 22.12 -11.33 -1.73
N THR A 12 22.67 -11.74 -0.60
CA THR A 12 22.03 -12.67 0.33
C THR A 12 20.92 -11.92 1.07
N GLN A 13 19.69 -11.92 0.55
CA GLN A 13 18.52 -11.43 1.29
C GLN A 13 17.43 -12.48 1.34
N ALA A 14 16.97 -12.79 2.57
CA ALA A 14 15.72 -13.48 2.83
C ALA A 14 14.56 -12.81 2.09
N PRO A 15 13.47 -13.53 1.72
CA PRO A 15 12.40 -12.95 0.91
C PRO A 15 11.83 -11.69 1.60
N ALA A 16 11.91 -10.56 0.91
CA ALA A 16 11.55 -9.26 1.47
C ALA A 16 10.04 -9.19 1.75
N ARG A 17 9.68 -8.90 3.00
CA ARG A 17 8.30 -8.60 3.43
C ARG A 17 7.82 -7.32 2.72
N LEU A 18 6.54 -7.28 2.32
CA LEU A 18 5.93 -6.08 1.73
C LEU A 18 6.18 -4.86 2.63
N SER A 19 6.78 -3.83 2.04
CA SER A 19 7.25 -2.64 2.73
C SER A 19 6.19 -1.54 2.75
N LYS A 20 6.39 -0.53 3.61
CA LYS A 20 5.56 0.69 3.62
C LYS A 20 5.53 1.37 2.24
N GLY A 21 6.67 1.42 1.56
CA GLY A 21 6.80 2.05 0.25
C GLY A 21 5.95 1.40 -0.83
N ASP A 22 5.81 0.06 -0.77
CA ASP A 22 4.98 -0.68 -1.72
C ASP A 22 3.50 -0.30 -1.57
N PHE A 23 3.00 -0.22 -0.32
CA PHE A 23 1.62 0.21 -0.05
C PHE A 23 1.37 1.68 -0.41
N VAL A 24 2.32 2.58 -0.11
CA VAL A 24 2.19 4.01 -0.47
C VAL A 24 2.09 4.15 -1.99
N THR A 25 2.96 3.44 -2.72
CA THR A 25 2.98 3.48 -4.18
C THR A 25 1.67 2.95 -4.77
N ALA A 26 1.21 1.79 -4.30
CA ALA A 26 -0.04 1.20 -4.79
C ALA A 26 -1.27 2.06 -4.47
N LEU A 27 -1.37 2.57 -3.23
CA LEU A 27 -2.50 3.41 -2.84
C LEU A 27 -2.53 4.71 -3.64
N ARG A 28 -1.40 5.41 -3.78
CA ARG A 28 -1.35 6.66 -4.56
C ARG A 28 -1.66 6.44 -6.03
N LYS A 29 -1.17 5.34 -6.61
CA LYS A 29 -1.48 4.98 -7.99
C LYS A 29 -2.99 4.80 -8.18
N LEU A 30 -3.63 4.01 -7.30
CA LEU A 30 -5.08 3.80 -7.32
C LEU A 30 -5.84 5.13 -7.22
N LEU A 31 -5.46 5.99 -6.27
CA LEU A 31 -6.10 7.29 -6.07
C LEU A 31 -5.97 8.20 -7.29
N GLN A 32 -4.78 8.26 -7.91
CA GLN A 32 -4.55 9.05 -9.11
C GLN A 32 -5.35 8.56 -10.31
N GLU A 33 -5.48 7.24 -10.47
CA GLU A 33 -6.28 6.65 -11.55
C GLU A 33 -7.77 6.99 -11.41
N GLU A 34 -8.29 6.92 -10.18
CA GLU A 34 -9.69 7.22 -9.87
C GLU A 34 -10.01 8.72 -10.00
N GLU A 35 -9.08 9.59 -9.58
CA GLU A 35 -9.18 11.04 -9.77
C GLU A 35 -9.17 11.41 -11.26
N LYS A 36 -8.26 10.82 -12.04
CA LYS A 36 -8.19 11.02 -13.50
C LYS A 36 -9.44 10.50 -14.22
N ALA A 37 -10.09 9.48 -13.67
CA ALA A 37 -11.37 8.97 -14.16
C ALA A 37 -12.56 9.90 -13.83
N GLY A 38 -12.33 11.02 -13.13
CA GLY A 38 -13.36 12.00 -12.80
C GLY A 38 -14.26 11.58 -11.64
N LYS A 39 -13.85 10.60 -10.83
CA LYS A 39 -14.61 10.21 -9.64
C LYS A 39 -14.51 11.29 -8.56
N THR A 40 -15.56 11.40 -7.76
CA THR A 40 -15.60 12.31 -6.60
C THR A 40 -15.08 11.65 -5.32
N SER A 41 -15.03 10.32 -5.29
CA SER A 41 -14.41 9.54 -4.21
C SER A 41 -14.12 8.10 -4.65
N VAL A 42 -13.25 7.41 -3.91
CA VAL A 42 -13.03 5.97 -4.00
C VAL A 42 -12.98 5.33 -2.62
N ASP A 43 -13.59 4.15 -2.51
CA ASP A 43 -13.58 3.34 -1.29
C ASP A 43 -12.50 2.27 -1.40
N VAL A 44 -11.51 2.32 -0.52
CA VAL A 44 -10.37 1.39 -0.52
C VAL A 44 -10.43 0.52 0.72
N ARG A 45 -10.49 -0.81 0.50
CA ARG A 45 -10.44 -1.80 1.57
C ARG A 45 -8.99 -2.28 1.78
N ALA A 46 -8.55 -2.36 3.03
CA ALA A 46 -7.19 -2.80 3.37
C ALA A 46 -6.86 -4.20 2.83
N ALA A 47 -7.82 -5.13 2.87
CA ALA A 47 -7.65 -6.45 2.26
C ALA A 47 -7.39 -6.41 0.75
N ALA A 48 -8.09 -5.53 0.02
CA ALA A 48 -7.93 -5.39 -1.42
C ALA A 48 -6.57 -4.77 -1.75
N LEU A 49 -6.25 -3.63 -1.13
CA LEU A 49 -4.94 -2.97 -1.31
C LEU A 49 -3.78 -3.91 -0.97
N HIS A 50 -3.90 -4.68 0.11
CA HIS A 50 -2.87 -5.65 0.48
C HIS A 50 -2.75 -6.81 -0.52
N THR A 51 -3.86 -7.24 -1.12
CA THR A 51 -3.85 -8.30 -2.12
C THR A 51 -3.22 -7.81 -3.42
N ASP A 52 -3.54 -6.58 -3.83
CA ASP A 52 -2.97 -5.94 -5.03
C ASP A 52 -1.45 -5.74 -4.92
N VAL A 53 -0.94 -5.48 -3.72
CA VAL A 53 0.50 -5.28 -3.48
C VAL A 53 1.30 -6.58 -3.46
N GLY A 54 0.72 -7.73 -3.07
CA GLY A 54 1.40 -8.99 -3.40
C GLY A 54 1.08 -10.26 -2.62
N ILE A 55 1.59 -11.35 -3.23
CA ILE A 55 1.57 -12.74 -2.78
C ILE A 55 3.02 -13.14 -2.39
N TYR A 56 3.22 -13.46 -1.10
CA TYR A 56 4.32 -14.23 -0.49
C TYR A 56 5.62 -13.51 0.01
N PRO A 57 6.16 -13.90 1.21
CA PRO A 57 5.57 -14.83 2.17
C PRO A 57 4.33 -14.30 2.86
N ALA A 58 3.45 -15.27 3.11
CA ALA A 58 2.01 -15.19 3.27
C ALA A 58 1.45 -14.23 4.34
N ARG A 59 0.15 -13.96 4.15
CA ARG A 59 -0.89 -13.39 5.03
C ARG A 59 -0.44 -12.83 6.38
N GLY A 60 -0.84 -11.59 6.61
CA GLY A 60 -1.07 -11.05 7.95
C GLY A 60 0.08 -10.23 8.53
N HIS A 61 1.32 -10.41 8.07
CA HIS A 61 2.42 -9.63 8.62
C HIS A 61 2.35 -8.16 8.19
N SER A 62 2.12 -7.85 6.92
CA SER A 62 2.13 -6.45 6.45
C SER A 62 0.78 -5.73 6.54
N MET A 63 -0.24 -6.37 7.10
CA MET A 63 -1.57 -5.76 7.26
C MET A 63 -1.57 -4.52 8.17
N PRO A 64 -0.91 -4.51 9.35
CA PRO A 64 -0.81 -3.30 10.15
C PRO A 64 -0.08 -2.16 9.42
N THR A 65 0.92 -2.49 8.60
CA THR A 65 1.64 -1.52 7.76
C THR A 65 0.70 -0.94 6.70
N CYS A 66 -0.05 -1.79 5.98
CA CYS A 66 -1.06 -1.38 5.02
C CYS A 66 -2.09 -0.43 5.64
N CYS A 67 -2.65 -0.79 6.80
CA CYS A 67 -3.63 0.06 7.50
C CYS A 67 -3.01 1.40 7.92
N THR A 68 -1.76 1.39 8.40
CA THR A 68 -1.06 2.62 8.79
C THR A 68 -0.88 3.55 7.60
N VAL A 69 -0.48 3.03 6.44
CA VAL A 69 -0.38 3.81 5.20
C VAL A 69 -1.73 4.39 4.80
N MET A 70 -2.80 3.60 4.89
CA MET A 70 -4.14 4.09 4.57
C MET A 70 -4.53 5.29 5.45
N TYR A 71 -4.28 5.22 6.76
CA TYR A 71 -4.55 6.32 7.67
C TYR A 71 -3.66 7.55 7.42
N GLU A 72 -2.36 7.34 7.21
CA GLU A 72 -1.41 8.43 6.98
C GLU A 72 -1.65 9.16 5.65
N GLU A 73 -2.18 8.47 4.64
CA GLU A 73 -2.52 9.08 3.33
C GLU A 73 -3.91 9.75 3.34
N MET A 74 -4.64 9.76 4.45
CA MET A 74 -5.89 10.51 4.55
C MET A 74 -5.62 12.03 4.55
N LYS A 75 -6.51 12.77 3.90
CA LYS A 75 -6.58 14.23 3.87
C LYS A 75 -7.90 14.71 4.50
N PRO A 76 -8.02 16.01 4.86
CA PRO A 76 -9.29 16.57 5.31
C PRO A 76 -10.41 16.30 4.29
N GLY A 77 -11.53 15.73 4.75
CA GLY A 77 -12.67 15.36 3.92
C GLY A 77 -12.78 13.86 3.66
N ASP A 78 -11.69 13.09 3.79
CA ASP A 78 -11.71 11.63 3.74
C ASP A 78 -12.44 11.04 4.96
N GLU A 79 -13.01 9.86 4.80
CA GLU A 79 -13.86 9.22 5.80
C GLU A 79 -13.44 7.78 6.05
N ILE A 80 -13.41 7.38 7.32
CA ILE A 80 -13.29 5.96 7.67
C ILE A 80 -14.70 5.38 7.72
N LEU A 81 -15.03 4.50 6.78
CA LEU A 81 -16.36 3.89 6.67
C LEU A 81 -16.51 2.64 7.54
N LEU A 82 -15.42 1.89 7.73
CA LEU A 82 -15.40 0.70 8.57
C LEU A 82 -14.04 0.53 9.21
N THR A 83 -14.03 0.30 10.52
CA THR A 83 -12.80 0.04 11.30
C THR A 83 -12.96 -1.28 12.05
N PRO A 84 -11.98 -2.20 12.00
CA PRO A 84 -11.99 -3.39 12.86
C PRO A 84 -11.90 -3.01 14.35
N PRO A 85 -12.35 -3.86 15.29
CA PRO A 85 -12.30 -3.56 16.74
C PRO A 85 -10.91 -3.16 17.26
N GLY A 86 -9.83 -3.66 16.63
CA GLY A 86 -8.44 -3.31 16.96
C GLY A 86 -7.83 -2.15 16.16
N GLY A 87 -8.63 -1.40 15.39
CA GLY A 87 -8.17 -0.25 14.59
C GLY A 87 -7.41 -0.60 13.31
N LYS A 88 -6.65 -1.70 13.28
CA LYS A 88 -5.90 -2.18 12.10
C LYS A 88 -6.33 -3.60 11.74
N GLY A 89 -6.62 -3.83 10.47
CA GLY A 89 -7.04 -5.14 9.99
C GLY A 89 -7.62 -5.11 8.57
N PRO A 90 -7.86 -6.29 7.98
CA PRO A 90 -8.28 -6.42 6.58
C PRO A 90 -9.63 -5.78 6.27
N SER A 91 -10.50 -5.62 7.27
CA SER A 91 -11.83 -5.00 7.12
C SER A 91 -11.81 -3.47 7.15
N LEU A 92 -10.65 -2.83 7.39
CA LEU A 92 -10.54 -1.37 7.33
C LEU A 92 -10.98 -0.90 5.93
N LEU A 93 -11.92 0.05 5.90
CA LEU A 93 -12.45 0.68 4.70
C LEU A 93 -12.36 2.19 4.86
N VAL A 94 -11.64 2.84 3.95
CA VAL A 94 -11.50 4.30 3.92
C VAL A 94 -12.04 4.80 2.59
N ARG A 95 -12.89 5.82 2.65
CA ARG A 95 -13.33 6.62 1.51
C ARG A 95 -12.40 7.81 1.35
N TYR A 96 -11.68 7.84 0.24
CA TYR A 96 -10.87 8.97 -0.15
C TYR A 96 -11.69 9.86 -1.10
N LYS A 97 -11.79 11.15 -0.81
CA LYS A 97 -12.53 12.12 -1.63
C LYS A 97 -11.58 12.85 -2.59
N PHE A 98 -12.15 13.36 -3.67
CA PHE A 98 -11.49 14.16 -4.69
C PHE A 98 -12.22 15.49 -4.88
N PRO A 99 -11.54 16.56 -5.35
CA PRO A 99 -10.09 16.64 -5.59
C PRO A 99 -9.31 16.70 -4.27
N ARG A 100 -8.06 16.22 -4.27
CA ARG A 100 -7.29 16.05 -3.01
C ARG A 100 -5.87 16.60 -3.02
#